data_AF-A0A9E5F647-F1
#
_entry.id   AF-A0A9E5F647-F1
#
_cell.length_a   1.000
_cell.length_b   1.000
_cell.length_c   1.000
_cell.angle_alpha   90.00
_cell.angle_beta   90.00
_cell.angle_gamma   90.00
#
_symmetry.space_group_name_H-M   'P 1'
#
loop_
_entity.id
_entity.type
_entity.pdbx_description
1 polymer ?
#
loop_
_entity_poly.entity_id
_entity_poly.type
_entity_poly.pdbx_seq_one_letter_code
_entity_poly.pdbx_strand_id
1 'polypeptide(L)'
;MRHVLPYNLFENSKSPGLTKEQEDWLNKSRQAFSKWNYNPETGLVDVDGSFSCSEQGITDFKGIRFGKVTGWFSCSFNKLTSLEGAPQIVGLSFSCYDNNLSSLEGCPQEVGGSFDCSRNNLTSLEGSPREVGENFYCKYNKLTTLEGGPSIIGGDFNCSNNELTSLAGSPEIMKSSRPTSSFYCSNNQITSLEGAPVRGIVKDFYSQKYRFVCEGNPVQPATLHRIYTVMADRNISFVEALKLCWEEKFAKPMSGGVYYSIPYEDKAILAVHHPDLTQDDAKMYKTMSVYKKKDFII
;
A
#
# COMPACT_ATOMS: atom_id res chain seq x y z
N MET A 1 67.63 -20.46 23.03
CA MET A 1 66.38 -20.47 22.24
C MET A 1 65.20 -20.29 23.19
N ARG A 2 64.55 -19.13 23.17
CA ARG A 2 63.16 -18.96 23.62
C ARG A 2 62.49 -18.12 22.54
N HIS A 3 61.63 -18.78 21.76
CA HIS A 3 60.83 -18.15 20.72
C HIS A 3 59.81 -17.24 21.38
N VAL A 4 59.94 -15.93 21.17
CA VAL A 4 58.86 -14.98 21.38
C VAL A 4 58.10 -14.92 20.06
N LEU A 5 56.87 -15.46 20.05
CA LEU A 5 55.92 -15.25 18.96
C LEU A 5 55.46 -13.78 19.04
N PRO A 6 55.59 -12.97 17.97
CA PRO A 6 55.00 -11.65 17.98
C PRO A 6 53.48 -11.79 17.92
N TYR A 7 52.82 -11.23 18.94
CA TYR A 7 51.38 -10.99 18.96
C TYR A 7 51.05 -9.97 17.85
N ASN A 8 50.28 -10.39 16.84
CA ASN A 8 49.64 -9.45 15.93
C ASN A 8 48.47 -8.79 16.66
N LEU A 9 48.65 -7.51 17.00
CA LEU A 9 47.57 -6.60 17.37
C LEU A 9 46.56 -6.56 16.22
N PHE A 10 45.27 -6.67 16.58
CA PHE A 10 44.13 -6.57 15.65
C PHE A 10 44.31 -5.43 14.65
N GLU A 11 44.62 -5.78 13.40
CA GLU A 11 44.55 -4.83 12.30
C GLU A 11 43.09 -4.43 12.11
N ASN A 12 42.85 -3.14 12.31
CA ASN A 12 41.61 -2.47 12.00
C ASN A 12 41.36 -2.62 10.49
N SER A 13 40.55 -3.59 10.08
CA SER A 13 40.26 -3.91 8.69
C SER A 13 39.49 -2.76 8.04
N LYS A 14 40.20 -1.78 7.50
CA LYS A 14 39.63 -0.78 6.59
C LYS A 14 38.95 -1.52 5.44
N SER A 15 37.66 -1.32 5.23
CA SER A 15 37.04 -1.80 3.99
C SER A 15 37.57 -0.95 2.84
N PRO A 16 38.18 -1.53 1.79
CA PRO A 16 38.95 -0.77 0.78
C PRO A 16 38.13 0.16 -0.13
N GLY A 17 36.87 0.48 0.19
CA GLY A 17 36.04 1.41 -0.58
C GLY A 17 35.08 2.30 0.22
N LEU A 18 35.06 2.23 1.56
CA LEU A 18 34.21 3.07 2.40
C LEU A 18 35.03 4.10 3.19
N THR A 19 34.46 5.28 3.40
CA THR A 19 35.07 6.27 4.31
C THR A 19 34.85 5.87 5.76
N LYS A 20 35.68 6.40 6.67
CA LYS A 20 35.51 6.14 8.11
C LYS A 20 34.14 6.60 8.62
N GLU A 21 33.64 7.73 8.12
CA GLU A 21 32.31 8.25 8.46
C GLU A 21 31.18 7.31 8.01
N GLN A 22 31.32 6.71 6.83
CA GLN A 22 30.40 5.71 6.31
C GLN A 22 30.42 4.43 7.18
N GLU A 23 31.60 3.93 7.52
CA GLU A 23 31.74 2.77 8.41
C GLU A 23 31.13 3.04 9.79
N ASP A 24 31.38 4.21 10.37
CA ASP A 24 30.84 4.59 11.68
C ASP A 24 29.32 4.75 11.64
N TRP A 25 28.77 5.30 10.55
CA TRP A 25 27.33 5.38 10.33
C TRP A 25 26.67 3.99 10.21
N LEU A 26 27.28 3.08 9.43
CA LEU A 26 26.82 1.69 9.30
C LEU A 26 26.83 0.97 10.66
N ASN A 27 27.88 1.18 11.45
CA ASN A 27 28.01 0.58 12.78
C ASN A 27 27.01 1.14 13.79
N LYS A 28 26.65 2.42 13.69
CA LYS A 28 25.64 3.04 14.56
C LYS A 28 24.21 2.63 14.21
N SER A 29 23.95 2.33 12.93
CA SER A 29 22.60 2.10 12.39
C SER A 29 22.20 0.62 12.30
N ARG A 30 23.10 -0.31 12.63
CA ARG A 30 22.81 -1.75 12.68
C ARG A 30 22.29 -2.18 14.05
N GLN A 31 21.48 -3.25 14.12
CA GLN A 31 21.18 -3.87 15.41
C GLN A 31 22.41 -4.58 15.98
N ALA A 32 22.44 -4.79 17.31
CA ALA A 32 23.62 -5.27 18.04
C ALA A 32 24.28 -6.53 17.43
N PHE A 33 23.47 -7.48 16.94
CA PHE A 33 23.93 -8.74 16.35
C PHE A 33 24.08 -8.71 14.82
N SER A 34 23.61 -7.65 14.17
CA SER A 34 23.69 -7.52 12.71
C SER A 34 25.10 -7.17 12.28
N LYS A 35 25.55 -7.73 11.15
CA LYS A 35 26.86 -7.47 10.55
C LYS A 35 26.68 -6.94 9.15
N TRP A 36 27.64 -6.16 8.68
CA TRP A 36 27.66 -5.71 7.29
C TRP A 36 28.99 -6.07 6.64
N ASN A 37 28.96 -6.26 5.33
CA ASN A 37 30.14 -6.52 4.51
C ASN A 37 30.07 -5.65 3.25
N TYR A 38 31.18 -5.00 2.92
CA TYR A 38 31.32 -4.25 1.67
C TYR A 38 31.90 -5.16 0.58
N ASN A 39 31.22 -5.24 -0.55
CA ASN A 39 31.71 -5.93 -1.73
C ASN A 39 32.41 -4.92 -2.67
N PRO A 40 33.74 -4.94 -2.80
CA PRO A 40 34.47 -4.00 -3.66
C PRO A 40 34.24 -4.21 -5.16
N GLU A 41 33.77 -5.38 -5.59
CA GLU A 41 33.49 -5.65 -7.00
C GLU A 41 32.17 -5.00 -7.45
N THR A 42 31.16 -5.00 -6.57
CA THR A 42 29.84 -4.43 -6.86
C THR A 42 29.66 -3.02 -6.29
N GLY A 43 30.49 -2.62 -5.34
CA GLY A 43 30.34 -1.39 -4.57
C GLY A 43 29.15 -1.41 -3.60
N LEU A 44 28.58 -2.59 -3.31
CA LEU A 44 27.39 -2.74 -2.48
C LEU A 44 27.75 -3.14 -1.04
N VAL A 45 26.90 -2.73 -0.11
CA VAL A 45 26.93 -3.17 1.30
C VAL A 45 25.82 -4.18 1.52
N ASP A 46 26.21 -5.40 1.89
CA ASP A 46 25.27 -6.44 2.33
C ASP A 46 25.19 -6.46 3.85
N VAL A 47 23.97 -6.59 4.39
CA VAL A 47 23.71 -6.65 5.84
C VAL A 47 23.13 -8.01 6.19
N ASP A 48 23.85 -8.76 7.01
CA ASP A 48 23.32 -9.93 7.69
C ASP A 48 22.65 -9.49 8.99
N GLY A 49 21.33 -9.41 8.96
CA GLY A 49 20.46 -8.90 10.02
C GLY A 49 19.69 -7.66 9.59
N SER A 50 19.27 -6.86 10.57
CA SER A 50 18.43 -5.69 10.35
C SER A 50 19.24 -4.39 10.39
N PHE A 51 18.81 -3.42 9.59
CA PHE A 51 19.41 -2.09 9.50
C PHE A 51 18.33 -1.03 9.73
N SER A 52 18.60 -0.07 10.63
CA SER A 52 17.69 1.06 10.88
C SER A 52 18.47 2.37 10.89
N CYS A 53 18.18 3.22 9.92
CA CYS A 53 18.64 4.60 9.86
C CYS A 53 17.50 5.59 10.14
N SER A 54 16.48 5.15 10.88
CA SER A 54 15.29 5.96 11.17
C SER A 54 15.60 7.15 12.09
N GLU A 55 14.89 8.27 11.92
CA GLU A 55 14.97 9.46 12.79
C GLU A 55 16.37 10.11 12.86
N GLN A 56 17.14 10.05 11.77
CA GLN A 56 18.49 10.61 11.71
C GLN A 56 18.56 11.97 10.99
N GLY A 57 17.44 12.43 10.42
CA GLY A 57 17.38 13.65 9.63
C GLY A 57 18.16 13.58 8.33
N ILE A 58 18.43 12.36 7.82
CA ILE A 58 19.20 12.15 6.59
C ILE A 58 18.39 12.52 5.34
N THR A 59 19.09 12.97 4.31
CA THR A 59 18.53 13.28 2.97
C THR A 59 18.94 12.26 1.91
N ASP A 60 19.96 11.44 2.20
CA ASP A 60 20.42 10.31 1.38
C ASP A 60 21.06 9.23 2.30
N PHE A 61 21.47 8.10 1.73
CA PHE A 61 22.19 7.04 2.45
C PHE A 61 23.70 7.29 2.56
N LYS A 62 24.15 8.55 2.58
CA LYS A 62 25.56 8.96 2.72
C LYS A 62 26.49 8.35 1.66
N GLY A 63 25.98 8.18 0.44
CA GLY A 63 26.68 7.52 -0.66
C GLY A 63 26.83 6.01 -0.52
N ILE A 64 26.23 5.38 0.49
CA ILE A 64 26.15 3.93 0.59
C ILE A 64 25.09 3.40 -0.38
N ARG A 65 25.43 2.30 -1.06
CA ARG A 65 24.51 1.52 -1.87
C ARG A 65 24.37 0.15 -1.24
N PHE A 66 23.16 -0.22 -0.84
CA PHE A 66 22.90 -1.51 -0.22
C PHE A 66 22.57 -2.57 -1.28
N GLY A 67 23.10 -3.77 -1.11
CA GLY A 67 22.76 -4.93 -1.92
C GLY A 67 21.60 -5.68 -1.29
N LYS A 68 21.94 -6.61 -0.39
CA LYS A 68 20.99 -7.47 0.31
C LYS A 68 20.98 -7.18 1.80
N VAL A 69 19.77 -7.13 2.38
CA VAL A 69 19.55 -7.08 3.82
C VAL A 69 18.73 -8.29 4.21
N THR A 70 19.25 -9.20 5.04
CA THR A 70 18.53 -10.44 5.40
C THR A 70 17.38 -10.20 6.39
N GLY A 71 17.45 -9.13 7.18
CA GLY A 71 16.44 -8.73 8.15
C GLY A 71 15.53 -7.61 7.64
N TRP A 72 15.15 -6.71 8.55
CA TRP A 72 14.30 -5.55 8.27
C TRP A 72 15.18 -4.36 7.88
N PHE A 73 14.72 -3.53 6.96
CA PHE A 73 15.39 -2.27 6.62
C PHE A 73 14.43 -1.10 6.87
N SER A 74 14.80 -0.20 7.78
CA SER A 74 13.99 0.98 8.14
C SER A 74 14.78 2.26 7.91
N CYS A 75 14.22 3.15 7.09
CA CYS A 75 14.73 4.50 6.84
C CYS A 75 13.68 5.58 7.16
N SER A 76 12.75 5.24 8.04
CA SER A 76 11.57 6.05 8.36
C SER A 76 11.90 7.34 9.13
N PHE A 77 10.99 8.32 9.10
CA PHE A 77 11.11 9.58 9.81
C PHE A 77 12.40 10.34 9.45
N ASN A 78 12.63 10.52 8.16
CA ASN A 78 13.80 11.24 7.64
C ASN A 78 13.35 12.32 6.64
N LYS A 79 14.30 12.84 5.86
CA LYS A 79 14.04 13.84 4.83
C LYS A 79 14.43 13.33 3.45
N LEU A 80 14.39 12.01 3.24
CA LEU A 80 14.76 11.39 1.97
C LEU A 80 13.83 11.89 0.86
N THR A 81 14.42 12.23 -0.28
CA THR A 81 13.70 12.59 -1.52
C THR A 81 13.80 11.52 -2.59
N SER A 82 14.75 10.59 -2.47
CA SER A 82 14.89 9.38 -3.28
C SER A 82 15.26 8.19 -2.39
N LEU A 83 15.07 6.97 -2.92
CA LEU A 83 15.56 5.74 -2.33
C LEU A 83 16.82 5.23 -3.03
N GLU A 84 17.54 6.10 -3.76
CA GLU A 84 18.79 5.72 -4.40
C GLU A 84 19.81 5.23 -3.37
N GLY A 85 20.24 3.98 -3.52
CA GLY A 85 21.14 3.32 -2.59
C GLY A 85 20.44 2.48 -1.52
N ALA A 86 19.10 2.49 -1.45
CA ALA A 86 18.34 1.52 -0.66
C ALA A 86 18.65 0.07 -1.10
N PRO A 87 18.41 -0.94 -0.24
CA PRO A 87 18.69 -2.32 -0.58
C PRO A 87 17.88 -2.79 -1.79
N GLN A 88 18.50 -3.60 -2.63
CA GLN A 88 17.84 -4.25 -3.76
C GLN A 88 16.90 -5.37 -3.29
N ILE A 89 17.31 -6.08 -2.22
CA ILE A 89 16.60 -7.22 -1.63
C ILE A 89 16.50 -7.04 -0.12
N VAL A 90 15.29 -7.21 0.43
CA VAL A 90 15.02 -7.21 1.88
C VAL A 90 14.32 -8.51 2.26
N GLY A 91 14.95 -9.29 3.14
CA GLY A 91 14.45 -10.61 3.54
C GLY A 91 13.17 -10.54 4.38
N LEU A 92 13.01 -9.46 5.17
CA LEU A 92 11.81 -9.20 5.98
C LEU A 92 11.14 -7.91 5.47
N SER A 93 10.82 -6.96 6.34
CA SER A 93 10.06 -5.76 5.95
C SER A 93 10.96 -4.59 5.57
N PHE A 94 10.50 -3.80 4.60
CA PHE A 94 11.09 -2.52 4.20
C PHE A 94 10.16 -1.36 4.60
N SER A 95 10.70 -0.35 5.29
CA SER A 95 9.96 0.85 5.67
C SER A 95 10.71 2.11 5.28
N CYS A 96 10.03 2.98 4.53
CA CYS A 96 10.42 4.34 4.18
C CYS A 96 9.37 5.37 4.65
N TYR A 97 8.63 5.00 5.68
CA TYR A 97 7.55 5.77 6.28
C TYR A 97 7.99 7.19 6.68
N ASP A 98 7.16 8.20 6.42
CA ASP A 98 7.40 9.60 6.84
C ASP A 98 8.72 10.17 6.31
N ASN A 99 8.73 10.41 5.00
CA ASN A 99 9.81 11.02 4.23
C ASN A 99 9.23 12.02 3.21
N ASN A 100 10.08 12.55 2.32
CA ASN A 100 9.68 13.49 1.26
C ASN A 100 9.72 12.84 -0.14
N LEU A 101 9.48 11.53 -0.24
CA LEU A 101 9.57 10.80 -1.50
C LEU A 101 8.45 11.22 -2.46
N SER A 102 8.79 11.35 -3.75
CA SER A 102 7.84 11.60 -4.84
C SER A 102 7.69 10.43 -5.81
N SER A 103 8.65 9.50 -5.80
CA SER A 103 8.58 8.21 -6.47
C SER A 103 9.10 7.09 -5.55
N LEU A 104 8.86 5.83 -5.93
CA LEU A 104 9.47 4.66 -5.29
C LEU A 104 10.69 4.14 -6.08
N GLU A 105 11.22 4.93 -7.01
CA GLU A 105 12.43 4.55 -7.74
C GLU A 105 13.60 4.33 -6.78
N GLY A 106 14.33 3.23 -6.99
CA GLY A 106 15.44 2.81 -6.13
C GLY A 106 15.01 1.99 -4.91
N CYS A 107 13.72 1.78 -4.66
CA CYS A 107 13.28 0.89 -3.59
C CYS A 107 13.63 -0.58 -3.88
N PRO A 108 13.60 -1.46 -2.85
CA PRO A 108 13.81 -2.88 -3.05
C PRO A 108 12.78 -3.47 -4.00
N GLN A 109 13.22 -4.37 -4.86
CA GLN A 109 12.35 -5.07 -5.83
C GLN A 109 11.89 -6.43 -5.30
N GLU A 110 12.56 -6.96 -4.28
CA GLU A 110 12.18 -8.16 -3.55
C GLU A 110 12.05 -7.86 -2.06
N VAL A 111 10.84 -7.98 -1.52
CA VAL A 111 10.54 -7.78 -0.08
C VAL A 111 9.77 -8.97 0.47
N GLY A 112 10.43 -9.74 1.33
CA GLY A 112 9.85 -10.97 1.90
C GLY A 112 8.76 -10.72 2.95
N GLY A 113 8.76 -9.55 3.58
CA GLY A 113 7.79 -9.11 4.59
C GLY A 113 6.85 -8.02 4.08
N SER A 114 6.62 -7.01 4.93
CA SER A 114 5.76 -5.86 4.59
C SER A 114 6.54 -4.73 3.93
N PHE A 115 5.88 -3.96 3.07
CA PHE A 115 6.41 -2.74 2.45
C PHE A 115 5.60 -1.53 2.91
N ASP A 116 6.24 -0.55 3.55
CA ASP A 116 5.59 0.67 4.03
C ASP A 116 6.23 1.93 3.43
N CYS A 117 5.46 2.62 2.58
CA CYS A 117 5.78 3.94 2.01
C CYS A 117 4.76 5.01 2.40
N SER A 118 4.03 4.79 3.50
CA SER A 118 3.03 5.74 3.99
C SER A 118 3.67 7.08 4.37
N ARG A 119 2.89 8.16 4.34
CA ARG A 119 3.34 9.52 4.67
C ARG A 119 4.52 9.98 3.82
N ASN A 120 4.28 10.05 2.51
CA ASN A 120 5.21 10.65 1.54
C ASN A 120 4.41 11.59 0.62
N ASN A 121 5.01 12.01 -0.49
CA ASN A 121 4.38 12.85 -1.50
C ASN A 121 4.13 12.08 -2.82
N LEU A 122 3.91 10.76 -2.74
CA LEU A 122 3.72 9.90 -3.91
C LEU A 122 2.41 10.23 -4.64
N THR A 123 2.44 10.28 -5.98
CA THR A 123 1.27 10.46 -6.84
C THR A 123 0.85 9.19 -7.59
N SER A 124 1.78 8.24 -7.75
CA SER A 124 1.58 6.87 -8.22
C SER A 124 2.45 5.92 -7.40
N LEU A 125 2.34 4.61 -7.66
CA LEU A 125 3.20 3.58 -7.06
C LEU A 125 4.33 3.13 -8.00
N GLU A 126 4.63 3.90 -9.05
CA GLU A 126 5.69 3.57 -9.99
C GLU A 126 7.05 3.40 -9.28
N GLY A 127 7.76 2.32 -9.63
CA GLY A 127 9.01 1.90 -9.00
C GLY A 127 8.85 0.92 -7.83
N SER A 128 7.62 0.75 -7.31
CA SER A 128 7.30 -0.23 -6.26
C SER A 128 7.71 -1.66 -6.65
N PRO A 129 8.02 -2.54 -5.67
CA PRO A 129 8.12 -3.98 -5.94
C PRO A 129 6.81 -4.51 -6.54
N ARG A 130 6.93 -5.48 -7.45
CA ARG A 130 5.78 -6.16 -8.08
C ARG A 130 5.13 -7.20 -7.18
N GLU A 131 5.90 -7.77 -6.25
CA GLU A 131 5.43 -8.76 -5.29
C GLU A 131 5.91 -8.38 -3.88
N VAL A 132 5.00 -8.48 -2.91
CA VAL A 132 5.30 -8.24 -1.49
C VAL A 132 4.78 -9.39 -0.65
N GLY A 133 5.65 -9.96 0.19
CA GLY A 133 5.36 -11.20 0.92
C GLY A 133 4.27 -11.08 1.98
N GLU A 134 4.04 -9.89 2.53
CA GLU A 134 2.98 -9.64 3.50
C GLU A 134 2.14 -8.40 3.09
N ASN A 135 2.21 -7.31 3.87
CA ASN A 135 1.33 -6.16 3.74
C ASN A 135 1.96 -5.06 2.88
N PHE A 136 1.12 -4.31 2.17
CA PHE A 136 1.54 -3.11 1.45
C PHE A 136 0.79 -1.88 1.97
N TYR A 137 1.55 -0.91 2.49
CA TYR A 137 1.01 0.31 3.08
C TYR A 137 1.49 1.54 2.30
N CYS A 138 0.54 2.26 1.71
CA CYS A 138 0.79 3.49 0.95
C CYS A 138 -0.15 4.64 1.38
N LYS A 139 -0.70 4.57 2.60
CA LYS A 139 -1.65 5.55 3.13
C LYS A 139 -0.99 6.91 3.36
N TYR A 140 -1.79 7.98 3.37
CA TYR A 140 -1.32 9.36 3.57
C TYR A 140 -0.28 9.76 2.52
N ASN A 141 -0.64 9.62 1.25
CA ASN A 141 0.11 10.13 0.10
C ASN A 141 -0.84 11.03 -0.72
N LYS A 142 -0.48 11.31 -1.98
CA LYS A 142 -1.30 12.06 -2.94
C LYS A 142 -1.63 11.19 -4.14
N LEU A 143 -1.82 9.88 -3.90
CA LEU A 143 -2.02 8.91 -4.98
C LEU A 143 -3.33 9.21 -5.70
N THR A 144 -3.25 9.39 -7.02
CA THR A 144 -4.43 9.50 -7.90
C THR A 144 -4.74 8.19 -8.62
N THR A 145 -3.79 7.26 -8.59
CA THR A 145 -3.86 5.91 -9.15
C THR A 145 -3.03 4.94 -8.29
N LEU A 146 -3.34 3.64 -8.34
CA LEU A 146 -2.52 2.58 -7.75
C LEU A 146 -1.60 1.91 -8.78
N GLU A 147 -1.62 2.37 -10.04
CA GLU A 147 -0.73 1.89 -11.09
C GLU A 147 0.75 1.95 -10.66
N GLY A 148 1.49 0.93 -11.09
CA GLY A 148 2.88 0.70 -10.68
C GLY A 148 3.02 -0.06 -9.35
N GLY A 149 1.93 -0.25 -8.60
CA GLY A 149 1.92 -0.99 -7.34
C GLY A 149 2.10 -2.51 -7.51
N PRO A 150 2.18 -3.25 -6.38
CA PRO A 150 2.35 -4.69 -6.42
C PRO A 150 1.12 -5.39 -7.00
N SER A 151 1.34 -6.31 -7.94
CA SER A 151 0.28 -7.16 -8.49
C SER A 151 -0.10 -8.30 -7.54
N ILE A 152 0.85 -8.72 -6.70
CA ILE A 152 0.66 -9.82 -5.74
C ILE A 152 1.10 -9.35 -4.36
N ILE A 153 0.22 -9.48 -3.38
CA ILE A 153 0.53 -9.24 -1.97
C ILE A 153 0.11 -10.42 -1.10
N GLY A 154 0.84 -10.67 -0.02
CA GLY A 154 0.57 -11.76 0.92
C GLY A 154 -0.28 -11.38 2.14
N GLY A 155 -0.87 -10.20 2.18
CA GLY A 155 -1.55 -9.68 3.37
C GLY A 155 -2.51 -8.53 3.06
N ASP A 156 -2.50 -7.52 3.93
CA ASP A 156 -3.35 -6.34 3.82
C ASP A 156 -2.82 -5.35 2.78
N PHE A 157 -3.74 -4.65 2.10
CA PHE A 157 -3.45 -3.50 1.26
C PHE A 157 -4.09 -2.25 1.85
N ASN A 158 -3.30 -1.21 2.14
CA ASN A 158 -3.83 0.04 2.67
C ASN A 158 -3.42 1.24 1.82
N CYS A 159 -4.40 1.78 1.09
CA CYS A 159 -4.29 3.01 0.29
C CYS A 159 -5.16 4.15 0.85
N SER A 160 -5.51 4.10 2.13
CA SER A 160 -6.38 5.10 2.75
C SER A 160 -5.74 6.49 2.79
N ASN A 161 -6.52 7.57 2.80
CA ASN A 161 -6.05 8.96 2.85
C ASN A 161 -5.15 9.28 1.64
N ASN A 162 -5.75 9.21 0.46
CA ASN A 162 -5.16 9.57 -0.84
C ASN A 162 -6.22 10.33 -1.67
N GLU A 163 -5.97 10.50 -2.97
CA GLU A 163 -6.84 11.25 -3.90
C GLU A 163 -7.47 10.32 -4.96
N LEU A 164 -7.63 9.04 -4.62
CA LEU A 164 -8.11 8.00 -5.55
C LEU A 164 -9.59 8.21 -5.91
N THR A 165 -9.93 8.16 -7.19
CA THR A 165 -11.33 8.17 -7.68
C THR A 165 -11.84 6.78 -8.06
N SER A 166 -10.92 5.84 -8.28
CA SER A 166 -11.17 4.42 -8.50
C SER A 166 -10.10 3.58 -7.83
N LEU A 167 -10.19 2.25 -7.97
CA LEU A 167 -9.19 1.29 -7.47
C LEU A 167 -8.35 0.72 -8.63
N ALA A 168 -8.27 1.41 -9.77
CA ALA A 168 -7.42 1.03 -10.89
C ALA A 168 -5.95 0.88 -10.45
N GLY A 169 -5.31 -0.20 -10.86
CA GLY A 169 -3.95 -0.56 -10.46
C GLY A 169 -3.83 -1.24 -9.08
N SER A 170 -4.94 -1.55 -8.41
CA SER A 170 -4.91 -2.36 -7.17
C SER A 170 -4.30 -3.75 -7.42
N PRO A 171 -3.79 -4.42 -6.38
CA PRO A 171 -3.27 -5.79 -6.50
C PRO A 171 -4.30 -6.72 -7.13
N GLU A 172 -3.88 -7.51 -8.11
CA GLU A 172 -4.73 -8.53 -8.73
C GLU A 172 -5.01 -9.70 -7.77
N ILE A 173 -4.02 -10.01 -6.94
CA ILE A 173 -4.05 -11.18 -6.07
C ILE A 173 -3.59 -10.82 -4.65
N MET A 174 -4.47 -11.11 -3.67
CA MET A 174 -4.15 -11.06 -2.26
C MET A 174 -4.09 -12.49 -1.68
N LYS A 175 -2.88 -13.02 -1.44
CA LYS A 175 -2.62 -14.38 -0.92
C LYS A 175 -2.29 -14.31 0.57
N SER A 176 -3.27 -13.97 1.41
CA SER A 176 -3.04 -14.03 2.85
C SER A 176 -2.93 -15.47 3.34
N SER A 177 -1.76 -15.82 3.89
CA SER A 177 -1.54 -17.06 4.64
C SER A 177 -2.29 -17.07 5.97
N ARG A 178 -2.69 -15.89 6.45
CA ARG A 178 -3.56 -15.69 7.61
C ARG A 178 -5.02 -15.61 7.17
N PRO A 179 -6.01 -16.00 8.00
CA PRO A 179 -7.44 -15.90 7.67
C PRO A 179 -7.95 -14.44 7.64
N THR A 180 -7.07 -13.46 7.38
CA THR A 180 -7.31 -12.04 7.57
C THR A 180 -6.53 -11.18 6.57
N SER A 181 -6.90 -11.22 5.28
CA SER A 181 -6.58 -10.13 4.35
C SER A 181 -7.72 -9.12 4.30
N SER A 182 -7.37 -7.85 4.47
CA SER A 182 -8.26 -6.71 4.43
C SER A 182 -7.75 -5.69 3.42
N PHE A 183 -8.68 -4.99 2.78
CA PHE A 183 -8.37 -3.92 1.84
C PHE A 183 -8.94 -2.61 2.36
N TYR A 184 -8.06 -1.64 2.58
CA TYR A 184 -8.39 -0.35 3.17
C TYR A 184 -8.21 0.75 2.12
N CYS A 185 -9.29 1.44 1.79
CA CYS A 185 -9.32 2.56 0.85
C CYS A 185 -10.11 3.76 1.40
N SER A 186 -10.20 3.86 2.73
CA SER A 186 -10.92 4.94 3.40
C SER A 186 -10.32 6.32 3.10
N ASN A 187 -11.13 7.36 3.17
CA ASN A 187 -10.74 8.77 2.99
C ASN A 187 -10.04 8.98 1.64
N ASN A 188 -10.77 8.69 0.57
CA ASN A 188 -10.40 8.94 -0.82
C ASN A 188 -11.55 9.66 -1.53
N GLN A 189 -11.49 9.78 -2.84
CA GLN A 189 -12.52 10.38 -3.70
C GLN A 189 -13.25 9.32 -4.54
N ILE A 190 -13.39 8.09 -4.02
CA ILE A 190 -13.85 6.93 -4.79
C ILE A 190 -15.30 7.10 -5.24
N THR A 191 -15.50 7.11 -6.56
CA THR A 191 -16.81 7.07 -7.22
C THR A 191 -17.00 5.82 -8.08
N SER A 192 -15.94 5.04 -8.28
CA SER A 192 -15.94 3.78 -9.04
C SER A 192 -15.14 2.71 -8.31
N LEU A 193 -15.60 1.46 -8.31
CA LEU A 193 -14.82 0.31 -7.81
C LEU A 193 -14.07 -0.43 -8.94
N GLU A 194 -13.92 0.21 -10.10
CA GLU A 194 -13.06 -0.31 -11.16
C GLU A 194 -11.64 -0.59 -10.63
N GLY A 195 -11.08 -1.74 -11.01
CA GLY A 195 -9.79 -2.23 -10.52
C GLY A 195 -9.80 -2.87 -9.13
N ALA A 196 -10.92 -2.84 -8.38
CA ALA A 196 -10.97 -3.45 -7.06
C ALA A 196 -10.64 -4.95 -7.09
N PRO A 197 -9.82 -5.47 -6.15
CA PRO A 197 -9.53 -6.90 -6.09
C PRO A 197 -10.79 -7.70 -5.72
N VAL A 198 -11.28 -8.53 -6.63
CA VAL A 198 -12.41 -9.45 -6.36
C VAL A 198 -11.96 -10.80 -5.82
N ARG A 199 -10.64 -11.03 -5.71
CA ARG A 199 -10.02 -12.27 -5.22
C ARG A 199 -9.12 -11.98 -4.03
N GLY A 200 -9.11 -12.90 -3.05
CA GLY A 200 -8.16 -12.86 -1.95
C GLY A 200 -8.53 -11.97 -0.77
N ILE A 201 -9.64 -11.21 -0.83
CA ILE A 201 -10.20 -10.52 0.33
C ILE A 201 -11.10 -11.47 1.11
N VAL A 202 -10.87 -11.57 2.42
CA VAL A 202 -11.60 -12.51 3.27
C VAL A 202 -13.00 -11.96 3.60
N LYS A 203 -14.00 -12.82 3.48
CA LYS A 203 -15.34 -12.60 4.02
C LYS A 203 -15.32 -12.90 5.51
N ASP A 204 -15.67 -11.91 6.32
CA ASP A 204 -15.78 -12.06 7.76
C ASP A 204 -16.90 -13.05 8.10
N PHE A 205 -16.57 -14.05 8.92
CA PHE A 205 -17.48 -15.17 9.21
C PHE A 205 -18.74 -14.74 9.96
N TYR A 206 -18.65 -13.74 10.85
CA TYR A 206 -19.78 -13.33 11.67
C TYR A 206 -20.68 -12.34 10.94
N SER A 207 -20.09 -11.34 10.30
CA SER A 207 -20.86 -10.28 9.60
C SER A 207 -21.26 -10.65 8.17
N GLN A 208 -20.67 -11.71 7.61
CA GLN A 208 -20.83 -12.09 6.19
C GLN A 208 -20.44 -10.96 5.23
N LYS A 209 -19.60 -10.01 5.68
CA LYS A 209 -19.10 -8.90 4.86
C LYS A 209 -17.64 -9.14 4.49
N TYR A 210 -17.28 -8.78 3.27
CA TYR A 210 -15.87 -8.68 2.91
C TYR A 210 -15.18 -7.63 3.78
N ARG A 211 -13.92 -7.90 4.17
CA ARG A 211 -13.07 -6.95 4.91
C ARG A 211 -12.52 -5.86 3.98
N PHE A 212 -13.44 -5.13 3.38
CA PHE A 212 -13.21 -4.04 2.44
C PHE A 212 -13.61 -2.73 3.13
N VAL A 213 -12.66 -1.97 3.67
CA VAL A 213 -12.95 -0.77 4.47
C VAL A 213 -12.82 0.47 3.58
N CYS A 214 -13.92 1.18 3.38
CA CYS A 214 -14.05 2.27 2.38
C CYS A 214 -14.73 3.53 2.94
N GLU A 215 -14.59 3.77 4.24
CA GLU A 215 -15.17 4.92 4.94
C GLU A 215 -14.68 6.25 4.38
N GLY A 216 -15.49 7.31 4.48
CA GLY A 216 -15.04 8.66 4.11
C GLY A 216 -14.79 8.88 2.62
N ASN A 217 -15.49 8.15 1.74
CA ASN A 217 -15.54 8.40 0.29
C ASN A 217 -16.82 9.15 -0.11
N PRO A 218 -16.88 9.77 -1.31
CA PRO A 218 -18.07 10.46 -1.80
C PRO A 218 -19.32 9.58 -1.87
N VAL A 219 -19.14 8.29 -2.21
CA VAL A 219 -20.21 7.28 -2.19
C VAL A 219 -20.29 6.65 -0.81
N GLN A 220 -21.50 6.47 -0.28
CA GLN A 220 -21.66 5.92 1.06
C GLN A 220 -21.03 4.53 1.21
N PRO A 221 -20.40 4.22 2.36
CA PRO A 221 -19.74 2.94 2.60
C PRO A 221 -20.68 1.74 2.42
N ALA A 222 -21.94 1.87 2.85
CA ALA A 222 -22.94 0.83 2.67
C ALA A 222 -23.21 0.50 1.19
N THR A 223 -23.25 1.53 0.33
CA THR A 223 -23.41 1.38 -1.12
C THR A 223 -22.18 0.74 -1.76
N LEU A 224 -20.97 1.21 -1.43
CA LEU A 224 -19.73 0.62 -1.93
C LEU A 224 -19.59 -0.85 -1.50
N HIS A 225 -19.85 -1.16 -0.22
CA HIS A 225 -19.85 -2.54 0.28
C HIS A 225 -20.84 -3.44 -0.46
N ARG A 226 -22.06 -2.94 -0.73
CA ARG A 226 -23.08 -3.68 -1.47
C ARG A 226 -22.59 -4.02 -2.88
N ILE A 227 -22.08 -3.03 -3.61
CA ILE A 227 -21.56 -3.23 -4.97
C ILE A 227 -20.38 -4.19 -4.95
N TYR A 228 -19.40 -3.96 -4.06
CA TYR A 228 -18.23 -4.83 -3.92
C TYR A 228 -18.62 -6.28 -3.61
N THR A 229 -19.59 -6.50 -2.71
CA THR A 229 -20.07 -7.85 -2.39
C THR A 229 -20.63 -8.55 -3.63
N VAL A 230 -21.39 -7.85 -4.47
CA VAL A 230 -21.91 -8.40 -5.73
C VAL A 230 -20.78 -8.68 -6.73
N MET A 231 -19.78 -7.79 -6.84
CA MET A 231 -18.59 -8.01 -7.66
C MET A 231 -17.85 -9.28 -7.24
N ALA A 232 -17.59 -9.44 -5.95
CA ALA A 232 -16.81 -10.54 -5.41
C ALA A 232 -17.56 -11.88 -5.38
N ASP A 233 -18.83 -11.91 -4.95
CA ASP A 233 -19.63 -13.15 -4.90
C ASP A 233 -19.90 -13.71 -6.32
N ARG A 234 -19.96 -12.85 -7.35
CA ARG A 234 -20.25 -13.25 -8.74
C ARG A 234 -19.02 -13.22 -9.66
N ASN A 235 -17.89 -12.71 -9.20
CA ASN A 235 -16.68 -12.46 -9.98
C ASN A 235 -17.00 -11.68 -11.28
N ILE A 236 -17.63 -10.51 -11.13
CA ILE A 236 -18.04 -9.61 -12.23
C ILE A 236 -17.45 -8.21 -12.06
N SER A 237 -17.49 -7.42 -13.13
CA SER A 237 -17.00 -6.04 -13.13
C SER A 237 -17.84 -5.09 -12.26
N PHE A 238 -17.26 -3.93 -11.94
CA PHE A 238 -17.98 -2.84 -11.26
C PHE A 238 -19.24 -2.42 -12.02
N VAL A 239 -19.15 -2.27 -13.34
CA VAL A 239 -20.29 -1.85 -14.18
C VAL A 239 -21.42 -2.87 -14.13
N GLU A 240 -21.12 -4.16 -14.25
CA GLU A 240 -22.13 -5.23 -14.15
C GLU A 240 -22.76 -5.29 -12.75
N ALA A 241 -21.94 -5.20 -11.70
CA ALA A 241 -22.44 -5.17 -10.33
C ALA A 241 -23.30 -3.92 -10.05
N LEU A 242 -22.91 -2.77 -10.61
CA LEU A 242 -23.67 -1.52 -10.49
C LEU A 242 -25.06 -1.66 -11.10
N LYS A 243 -25.17 -2.25 -12.30
CA LYS A 243 -26.47 -2.55 -12.94
C LYS A 243 -27.35 -3.40 -12.04
N LEU A 244 -26.80 -4.48 -11.48
CA LEU A 244 -27.54 -5.40 -10.61
C LEU A 244 -28.00 -4.71 -9.31
N CYS A 245 -27.22 -3.77 -8.80
CA CYS A 245 -27.54 -3.01 -7.60
C CYS A 245 -28.51 -1.84 -7.85
N TRP A 246 -28.71 -1.42 -9.10
CA TRP A 246 -29.41 -0.17 -9.44
C TRP A 246 -30.89 -0.14 -9.04
N GLU A 247 -31.63 -1.23 -9.29
CA GLU A 247 -33.09 -1.32 -9.13
C GLU A 247 -33.56 -2.53 -8.30
N GLU A 248 -32.68 -3.15 -7.51
CA GLU A 248 -32.99 -4.24 -6.55
C GLU A 248 -33.51 -5.58 -7.11
N LYS A 249 -33.78 -5.74 -8.42
CA LYS A 249 -34.42 -6.95 -8.97
C LYS A 249 -33.58 -8.25 -8.95
N PHE A 250 -32.30 -8.21 -8.55
CA PHE A 250 -31.41 -9.39 -8.61
C PHE A 250 -30.68 -9.74 -7.30
N ALA A 251 -30.97 -9.04 -6.19
CA ALA A 251 -30.40 -9.35 -4.88
C ALA A 251 -31.34 -10.32 -4.13
N LYS A 252 -31.02 -11.63 -4.12
CA LYS A 252 -31.68 -12.56 -3.19
C LYS A 252 -31.32 -12.17 -1.75
N PRO A 253 -32.26 -12.22 -0.80
CA PRO A 253 -31.95 -11.91 0.60
C PRO A 253 -31.07 -13.02 1.19
N MET A 254 -29.95 -12.64 1.80
CA MET A 254 -29.44 -13.41 2.94
C MET A 254 -30.23 -12.91 4.16
N SER A 255 -31.11 -13.77 4.67
CA SER A 255 -31.85 -13.68 5.94
C SER A 255 -31.91 -12.31 6.65
N GLY A 256 -33.04 -11.60 6.50
CA GLY A 256 -33.59 -10.74 7.56
C GLY A 256 -33.22 -9.25 7.62
N GLY A 257 -33.10 -8.52 6.51
CA GLY A 257 -32.80 -7.08 6.56
C GLY A 257 -33.68 -6.21 5.66
N VAL A 258 -34.21 -5.12 6.22
CA VAL A 258 -35.00 -4.07 5.53
C VAL A 258 -34.19 -3.46 4.37
N TYR A 259 -34.84 -3.30 3.22
CA TYR A 259 -34.26 -2.77 1.99
C TYR A 259 -33.98 -1.27 2.09
N TYR A 260 -32.80 -0.85 1.63
CA TYR A 260 -32.58 0.52 1.19
C TYR A 260 -32.01 0.46 -0.24
N SER A 261 -32.82 0.89 -1.20
CA SER A 261 -32.36 1.21 -2.56
C SER A 261 -31.13 2.12 -2.49
N ILE A 262 -30.22 2.06 -3.46
CA ILE A 262 -29.09 3.01 -3.53
C ILE A 262 -29.66 4.43 -3.31
N PRO A 263 -29.18 5.17 -2.29
CA PRO A 263 -29.69 6.50 -1.98
C PRO A 263 -29.58 7.43 -3.19
N TYR A 264 -30.47 8.41 -3.29
CA TYR A 264 -30.47 9.33 -4.44
C TYR A 264 -29.16 10.10 -4.56
N GLU A 265 -28.50 10.44 -3.44
CA GLU A 265 -27.18 11.03 -3.43
C GLU A 265 -26.12 10.15 -4.11
N ASP A 266 -26.09 8.85 -3.79
CA ASP A 266 -25.16 7.91 -4.39
C ASP A 266 -25.54 7.63 -5.85
N LYS A 267 -26.84 7.55 -6.19
CA LYS A 267 -27.29 7.42 -7.58
C LYS A 267 -26.82 8.61 -8.43
N ALA A 268 -26.84 9.83 -7.89
CA ALA A 268 -26.36 11.00 -8.60
C ALA A 268 -24.87 10.92 -8.94
N ILE A 269 -24.07 10.30 -8.07
CA ILE A 269 -22.63 10.08 -8.28
C ILE A 269 -22.42 8.91 -9.24
N LEU A 270 -23.07 7.78 -9.00
CA LEU A 270 -22.84 6.52 -9.72
C LEU A 270 -23.48 6.47 -11.11
N ALA A 271 -24.48 7.31 -11.41
CA ALA A 271 -25.20 7.29 -12.69
C ALA A 271 -24.27 7.50 -13.89
N VAL A 272 -23.18 8.27 -13.73
CA VAL A 272 -22.19 8.50 -14.78
C VAL A 272 -21.45 7.22 -15.20
N HIS A 273 -21.42 6.22 -14.31
CA HIS A 273 -20.80 4.92 -14.56
C HIS A 273 -21.84 3.86 -15.00
N HIS A 274 -23.14 4.17 -14.95
CA HIS A 274 -24.20 3.25 -15.34
C HIS A 274 -24.43 3.31 -16.86
N PRO A 275 -24.24 2.22 -17.61
CA PRO A 275 -24.14 2.31 -19.08
C PRO A 275 -25.51 2.42 -19.76
N ASP A 276 -26.61 2.16 -19.04
CA ASP A 276 -27.96 2.29 -19.57
C ASP A 276 -28.61 3.65 -19.22
N LEU A 277 -27.89 4.53 -18.51
CA LEU A 277 -28.40 5.84 -18.12
C LEU A 277 -27.79 6.97 -18.94
N THR A 278 -28.60 8.00 -19.18
CA THR A 278 -28.19 9.21 -19.89
C THR A 278 -27.63 10.26 -18.92
N GLN A 279 -27.00 11.30 -19.48
CA GLN A 279 -26.60 12.47 -18.69
C GLN A 279 -27.79 13.17 -18.03
N ASP A 280 -28.97 13.12 -18.65
CA ASP A 280 -30.16 13.76 -18.10
C ASP A 280 -30.72 12.94 -16.92
N ASP A 281 -30.62 11.61 -16.95
CA ASP A 281 -30.91 10.76 -15.79
C ASP A 281 -29.98 11.08 -14.62
N ALA A 282 -28.67 11.25 -14.87
CA ALA A 282 -27.71 11.65 -13.85
C ALA A 282 -28.05 13.02 -13.24
N LYS A 283 -28.44 14.00 -14.06
CA LYS A 283 -28.91 15.33 -13.59
C LYS A 283 -30.20 15.23 -12.78
N MET A 284 -31.12 14.35 -13.18
CA MET A 284 -32.36 14.10 -12.45
C MET A 284 -32.05 13.57 -11.03
N TYR A 285 -31.19 12.57 -10.90
CA TYR A 285 -30.77 12.06 -9.58
C TYR A 285 -30.09 13.13 -8.73
N LYS A 286 -29.24 13.96 -9.34
CA LYS A 286 -28.62 15.11 -8.66
C LYS A 286 -29.67 16.11 -8.16
N THR A 287 -30.74 16.32 -8.91
CA THR A 287 -31.84 17.21 -8.52
C THR A 287 -32.63 16.61 -7.35
N MET A 288 -33.01 15.32 -7.43
CA MET A 288 -33.76 14.63 -6.39
C MET A 288 -33.01 14.54 -5.06
N SER A 289 -31.69 14.37 -5.09
CA SER A 289 -30.87 14.34 -3.86
C SER A 289 -30.84 15.69 -3.12
N VAL A 290 -30.94 16.81 -3.85
CA VAL A 290 -31.03 18.16 -3.25
C VAL A 290 -32.39 18.38 -2.59
N TYR A 291 -33.48 17.94 -3.22
CA TYR A 291 -34.83 18.10 -2.65
C TYR A 291 -34.97 17.35 -1.32
N LYS A 292 -34.54 16.09 -1.23
CA LYS A 292 -34.61 15.32 0.01
C LYS A 292 -33.81 15.92 1.17
N LYS A 293 -32.70 16.64 0.90
CA LYS A 293 -31.92 17.30 1.97
C LYS A 293 -32.67 18.48 2.61
N LYS A 294 -33.64 19.08 1.91
CA LYS A 294 -34.44 20.20 2.45
C LYS A 294 -35.57 19.73 3.37
N ASP A 295 -36.10 18.53 3.18
CA ASP A 295 -37.20 17.99 3.98
C ASP A 295 -36.79 17.54 5.40
N PHE A 296 -35.49 17.56 5.74
CA PHE A 296 -34.96 17.29 7.08
C PHE A 296 -34.57 18.55 7.87
N ILE A 297 -34.92 19.75 7.36
CA ILE A 297 -34.79 21.03 8.09
C ILE A 297 -36.20 21.50 8.48
N ILE A 298 -36.85 20.80 9.40
CA ILE A 298 -38.03 21.26 10.15
C ILE A 298 -37.88 20.81 11.60
#